data_AF-A0A6N0I2C8-F1
#
_entry.id   AF-A0A6N0I2C8-F1
#
_cell.length_a   1.000
_cell.length_b   1.000
_cell.length_c   1.000
_cell.angle_alpha   90.00
_cell.angle_beta   90.00
_cell.angle_gamma   90.00
#
_symmetry.space_group_name_H-M   'P 1'
#
loop_
_entity.id
_entity.type
_entity.pdbx_description
1 polymer ?
#
loop_
_entity_poly.entity_id
_entity_poly.type
_entity_poly.pdbx_seq_one_letter_code
_entity_poly.pdbx_strand_id
1 'polypeptide(L)'
;MYKSKTLNLIINSLIITISLITTIYLFKQRPQLDAGYENIYLLPLAYLIFHILFIRKVMKDYGISMFLGVYITVSFFRYVVLSFLVVLSRWFYGRAIYPPEPIFYKQAIYMMIYELLIYNIAILIFHRFFFKNKEKSMKKTDNNNEVKYSKNNIVYIIFIIFTFMLVAIRPNSISFFSFLSVNKNYVGLESVDTLTAIMTIFLNTSRILIYLIIVRWCMLNIHPKSPILSFIFVSIITIVNSLVFFGTNRADFVFNFIVNLVVLMYLYKKLGVVFSVFLSSLMPLVITGLSNYRETSTITHGTNKLIDFTDNIQVYLGGIYNVALSLDLHSPNHSLLVLFIDILRSAFGPNLILKYINITSSVNLYNMRIFNNGHVSQIIPMIGQGNLYLGRIFAPILGVSFIFLAVFIVKEIVKVKRLELIYVLTLFSGRLGFVMAQNGKIFMNDLTYFLPLFLIVYYLNNKVISR
;
A
#
# COMPACT_ATOMS: atom_id res chain seq x y z
N MET A 1 -0.71 9.19 -15.40
CA MET A 1 0.70 8.74 -15.27
C MET A 1 1.58 9.94 -15.55
N TYR A 2 2.52 10.24 -14.67
CA TYR A 2 3.41 11.39 -14.83
C TYR A 2 4.61 10.99 -15.71
N LYS A 3 4.85 11.75 -16.78
CA LYS A 3 6.00 11.55 -17.67
C LYS A 3 6.94 12.74 -17.52
N SER A 4 8.10 12.50 -16.91
CA SER A 4 9.17 13.50 -16.84
C SER A 4 10.50 12.83 -17.14
N LYS A 5 11.18 13.29 -18.19
CA LYS A 5 12.49 12.77 -18.58
C LYS A 5 13.52 13.03 -17.48
N THR A 6 13.51 14.23 -16.91
CA THR A 6 14.43 14.65 -15.84
C THR A 6 14.22 13.83 -14.57
N LEU A 7 12.97 13.68 -14.12
CA LEU A 7 12.66 12.86 -12.94
C LEU A 7 13.07 11.41 -13.15
N ASN A 8 12.74 10.84 -14.32
CA ASN A 8 13.14 9.48 -14.66
C ASN A 8 14.67 9.33 -14.66
N LEU A 9 15.41 10.31 -15.18
CA LEU A 9 16.88 10.28 -15.18
C LEU A 9 17.44 10.30 -13.76
N ILE A 10 16.94 11.21 -12.91
CA ILE A 10 17.37 11.33 -11.51
C ILE A 10 17.11 10.03 -10.74
N ILE A 11 15.89 9.51 -10.80
CA ILE A 11 15.53 8.26 -10.11
C ILE A 11 16.41 7.10 -10.58
N ASN A 12 16.59 6.94 -11.89
CA ASN A 12 17.42 5.86 -12.43
C ASN A 12 18.89 6.01 -12.00
N SER A 13 19.44 7.23 -12.04
CA SER A 13 20.83 7.49 -11.64
C SER A 13 21.07 7.16 -10.17
N LEU A 14 20.15 7.57 -9.28
CA LEU A 14 20.21 7.26 -7.86
C LEU A 14 20.13 5.76 -7.60
N ILE A 15 19.15 5.07 -8.20
CA ILE A 15 19.01 3.62 -8.07
C ILE A 15 20.26 2.90 -8.53
N ILE A 16 20.81 3.27 -9.70
CA ILE A 16 22.00 2.62 -10.26
C ILE A 16 23.20 2.80 -9.33
N THR A 17 23.46 4.04 -8.93
CA THR A 17 24.63 4.39 -8.13
C THR A 17 24.57 3.73 -6.75
N ILE A 18 23.44 3.84 -6.04
CA ILE A 18 23.31 3.29 -4.69
C ILE A 18 23.33 1.75 -4.74
N SER A 19 22.62 1.13 -5.68
CA SER A 19 22.60 -0.34 -5.78
C SER A 19 23.97 -0.91 -6.08
N LEU A 20 24.75 -0.26 -6.95
CA LEU A 20 26.11 -0.69 -7.29
C LEU A 20 27.05 -0.56 -6.09
N ILE A 21 27.03 0.59 -5.40
CA ILE A 21 27.84 0.82 -4.20
C ILE A 21 27.50 -0.20 -3.12
N THR A 22 26.22 -0.41 -2.85
CA THR A 22 25.76 -1.40 -1.87
C THR A 22 26.17 -2.81 -2.24
N THR A 23 26.07 -3.19 -3.52
CA THR A 23 26.51 -4.52 -3.99
C THR A 23 27.99 -4.73 -3.71
N ILE A 24 28.85 -3.79 -4.09
CA ILE A 24 30.30 -3.89 -3.89
C ILE A 24 30.64 -3.96 -2.41
N TYR A 25 30.00 -3.12 -1.59
CA TYR A 25 30.18 -3.12 -0.14
C TYR A 25 29.83 -4.49 0.47
N LEU A 26 28.63 -5.01 0.17
CA LEU A 26 28.17 -6.29 0.71
C LEU A 26 29.01 -7.48 0.23
N PHE A 27 29.49 -7.44 -1.02
CA PHE A 27 30.37 -8.47 -1.54
C PHE A 27 31.69 -8.54 -0.76
N LYS A 28 32.28 -7.37 -0.43
CA LYS A 28 33.52 -7.31 0.38
C LYS A 28 33.32 -7.79 1.82
N GLN A 29 32.12 -7.60 2.39
CA GLN A 29 31.81 -8.05 3.75
C GLN A 29 31.53 -9.54 3.87
N ARG A 30 31.42 -10.27 2.75
CA ARG A 30 31.04 -11.71 2.70
C ARG A 30 31.75 -12.61 3.71
N PRO A 31 33.08 -12.52 3.95
CA PRO A 31 33.76 -13.40 4.90
C PRO A 31 33.33 -13.19 6.36
N GLN A 32 32.71 -12.06 6.68
CA GLN A 32 32.30 -11.67 8.03
C GLN A 32 30.79 -11.84 8.25
N LEU A 33 30.04 -12.39 7.29
CA LEU A 33 28.60 -12.55 7.39
C LEU A 33 28.24 -13.86 8.08
N ASP A 34 27.12 -13.83 8.81
CA ASP A 34 26.55 -15.00 9.45
C ASP A 34 26.07 -16.03 8.40
N ALA A 35 26.02 -17.30 8.84
CA ALA A 35 25.67 -18.42 7.96
C ALA A 35 24.31 -18.21 7.29
N GLY A 36 24.25 -18.42 5.97
CA GLY A 36 23.06 -18.21 5.13
C GLY A 36 22.93 -16.81 4.53
N TYR A 37 23.71 -15.81 4.98
CA TYR A 37 23.71 -14.44 4.44
C TYR A 37 24.84 -14.17 3.43
N GLU A 38 25.67 -15.15 3.10
CA GLU A 38 26.89 -14.98 2.29
C GLU A 38 26.60 -14.41 0.89
N ASN A 39 25.37 -14.60 0.41
CA ASN A 39 24.91 -14.15 -0.90
C ASN A 39 24.02 -12.89 -0.86
N ILE A 40 23.98 -12.17 0.26
CA ILE A 40 23.13 -10.97 0.41
C ILE A 40 23.42 -9.89 -0.64
N TYR A 41 24.66 -9.80 -1.12
CA TYR A 41 25.08 -8.87 -2.18
C TYR A 41 24.33 -9.10 -3.52
N LEU A 42 23.76 -10.28 -3.73
CA LEU A 42 22.97 -10.57 -4.94
C LEU A 42 21.64 -9.82 -4.97
N LEU A 43 21.08 -9.40 -3.83
CA LEU A 43 19.81 -8.67 -3.78
C LEU A 43 19.89 -7.28 -4.44
N PRO A 44 20.82 -6.38 -4.04
CA PRO A 44 20.96 -5.09 -4.71
C PRO A 44 21.43 -5.24 -6.17
N LEU A 45 22.23 -6.27 -6.48
CA LEU A 45 22.65 -6.56 -7.85
C LEU A 45 21.46 -6.99 -8.73
N ALA A 46 20.64 -7.92 -8.26
CA ALA A 46 19.44 -8.35 -8.97
C ALA A 46 18.46 -7.19 -9.15
N TYR A 47 18.30 -6.34 -8.13
CA TYR A 47 17.50 -5.13 -8.23
C TYR A 47 18.00 -4.18 -9.31
N LEU A 48 19.30 -3.90 -9.34
CA LEU A 48 19.92 -3.09 -10.38
C LEU A 48 19.63 -3.64 -11.79
N ILE A 49 19.91 -4.93 -12.01
CA ILE A 49 19.78 -5.58 -13.31
C ILE A 49 18.31 -5.56 -13.75
N PHE A 50 17.38 -6.03 -12.91
CA PHE A 50 15.98 -6.14 -13.28
C PHE A 50 15.30 -4.77 -13.41
N HIS A 51 15.72 -3.77 -12.62
CA HIS A 51 15.25 -2.39 -12.77
C HIS A 51 15.63 -1.82 -14.14
N ILE A 52 16.88 -2.00 -14.57
CA ILE A 52 17.35 -1.52 -15.89
C ILE A 52 16.63 -2.26 -17.02
N LEU A 53 16.49 -3.58 -16.93
CA LEU A 53 15.90 -4.40 -18.00
C LEU A 53 14.40 -4.16 -18.18
N PHE A 54 13.65 -4.05 -17.07
CA PHE A 54 12.18 -4.05 -17.11
C PHE A 54 11.58 -2.70 -16.71
N ILE A 55 11.89 -2.22 -15.50
CA ILE A 55 11.20 -1.06 -14.90
C ILE A 55 11.56 0.25 -15.60
N ARG A 56 12.83 0.46 -15.93
CA ARG A 56 13.28 1.62 -16.70
C ARG A 56 12.53 1.74 -18.03
N LYS A 57 12.28 0.62 -18.70
CA LYS A 57 11.51 0.57 -19.94
C LYS A 57 10.06 1.00 -19.71
N VAL A 58 9.42 0.50 -18.65
CA VAL A 58 8.04 0.89 -18.28
C VAL A 58 7.96 2.39 -17.95
N MET A 59 8.90 2.92 -17.16
CA MET A 59 8.95 4.34 -16.82
C MET A 59 9.14 5.24 -18.05
N LYS A 60 9.97 4.80 -19.01
CA LYS A 60 10.21 5.52 -20.27
C LYS A 60 8.96 5.53 -21.16
N ASP A 61 8.35 4.36 -21.36
CA ASP A 61 7.27 4.19 -22.34
C ASP A 61 5.92 4.71 -21.79
N TYR A 62 5.63 4.47 -20.51
CA TYR A 62 4.31 4.74 -19.91
C TYR A 62 4.32 5.85 -18.85
N GLY A 63 5.47 6.17 -18.24
CA GLY A 63 5.58 7.12 -17.13
C GLY A 63 5.42 6.46 -15.76
N ILE A 64 5.37 7.27 -14.70
CA ILE A 64 5.24 6.81 -13.32
C ILE A 64 3.77 6.96 -12.87
N SER A 65 3.17 5.86 -12.43
CA SER A 65 1.88 5.83 -11.72
C SER A 65 2.11 5.77 -10.21
N MET A 66 1.07 5.99 -9.40
CA MET A 66 1.16 5.84 -7.95
C MET A 66 1.58 4.41 -7.57
N PHE A 67 0.97 3.39 -8.20
CA PHE A 67 1.40 1.99 -8.09
C PHE A 67 2.90 1.81 -8.35
N LEU A 68 3.39 2.27 -9.51
CA LEU A 68 4.79 2.05 -9.91
C LEU A 68 5.76 2.81 -9.01
N GLY A 69 5.41 4.05 -8.60
CA GLY A 69 6.22 4.84 -7.68
C GLY A 69 6.38 4.15 -6.33
N VAL A 70 5.28 3.69 -5.73
CA VAL A 70 5.32 2.93 -4.47
C VAL A 70 6.08 1.63 -4.63
N TYR A 71 5.84 0.88 -5.71
CA TYR A 71 6.56 -0.37 -5.99
C TYR A 71 8.07 -0.16 -6.08
N ILE A 72 8.52 0.87 -6.82
CA ILE A 72 9.95 1.22 -6.94
C ILE A 72 10.53 1.56 -5.56
N THR A 73 9.83 2.39 -4.77
CA THR A 73 10.29 2.76 -3.44
C THR A 73 10.39 1.55 -2.52
N VAL A 74 9.33 0.75 -2.41
CA VAL A 74 9.29 -0.44 -1.54
C VAL A 74 10.37 -1.44 -1.94
N SER A 75 10.50 -1.73 -3.24
CA SER A 75 11.54 -2.64 -3.74
C SER A 75 12.95 -2.08 -3.54
N PHE A 76 13.19 -0.80 -3.78
CA PHE A 76 14.50 -0.19 -3.51
C PHE A 76 14.88 -0.31 -2.03
N PHE A 77 13.96 0.03 -1.12
CA PHE A 77 14.23 -0.09 0.31
C PHE A 77 14.40 -1.56 0.74
N ARG A 78 13.62 -2.49 0.20
CA ARG A 78 13.67 -3.92 0.58
C ARG A 78 14.93 -4.63 0.06
N TYR A 79 15.34 -4.38 -1.17
CA TYR A 79 16.42 -5.13 -1.84
C TYR A 79 17.79 -4.44 -1.77
N VAL A 80 17.83 -3.13 -1.53
CA VAL A 80 19.08 -2.36 -1.48
C VAL A 80 19.34 -1.83 -0.08
N VAL A 81 18.46 -0.95 0.42
CA VAL A 81 18.68 -0.26 1.70
C VAL A 81 18.66 -1.25 2.87
N LEU A 82 17.67 -2.13 2.93
CA LEU A 82 17.55 -3.10 4.01
C LEU A 82 18.71 -4.10 3.99
N SER A 83 19.12 -4.57 2.81
CA SER A 83 20.29 -5.46 2.69
C SER A 83 21.57 -4.81 3.23
N PHE A 84 21.75 -3.51 2.98
CA PHE A 84 22.84 -2.73 3.59
C PHE A 84 22.68 -2.61 5.11
N LEU A 85 21.50 -2.23 5.59
CA LEU A 85 21.23 -1.99 7.01
C LEU A 85 21.36 -3.25 7.87
N VAL A 86 20.95 -4.42 7.38
CA VAL A 86 21.09 -5.70 8.10
C VAL A 86 22.56 -6.00 8.38
N VAL A 87 23.44 -5.81 7.40
CA VAL A 87 24.88 -6.02 7.60
C VAL A 87 25.50 -4.94 8.49
N LEU A 88 25.11 -3.68 8.30
CA LEU A 88 25.64 -2.57 9.09
C LEU A 88 25.26 -2.67 10.58
N SER A 89 24.02 -3.06 10.86
CA SER A 89 23.50 -3.19 12.22
C SER A 89 23.81 -4.53 12.89
N ARG A 90 24.30 -5.51 12.11
CA ARG A 90 24.45 -6.92 12.53
C ARG A 90 23.13 -7.57 12.99
N TRP A 91 21.98 -7.06 12.53
CA TRP A 91 20.65 -7.55 12.91
C TRP A 91 20.12 -8.63 11.95
N PHE A 92 20.71 -9.83 12.01
CA PHE A 92 20.42 -10.94 11.07
C PHE A 92 19.20 -11.80 11.46
N TYR A 93 18.95 -11.98 12.76
CA TYR A 93 18.03 -13.02 13.26
C TYR A 93 16.61 -12.54 13.59
N GLY A 94 16.35 -11.25 13.49
CA GLY A 94 15.00 -10.70 13.69
C GLY A 94 14.41 -11.00 15.07
N ARG A 95 13.09 -11.17 15.12
CA ARG A 95 12.30 -11.20 16.37
C ARG A 95 11.90 -12.58 16.88
N ALA A 96 12.17 -13.66 16.13
CA ALA A 96 11.72 -15.00 16.51
C ALA A 96 12.52 -15.49 17.70
N ILE A 97 11.85 -16.22 18.59
CA ILE A 97 12.49 -16.88 19.75
C ILE A 97 13.59 -17.83 19.27
N TYR A 98 13.30 -18.58 18.22
CA TYR A 98 14.26 -19.48 17.57
C TYR A 98 14.47 -19.04 16.12
N PRO A 99 15.71 -18.69 15.71
CA PRO A 99 15.98 -18.33 14.33
C PRO A 99 15.78 -19.53 13.40
N PRO A 100 15.37 -19.31 12.13
CA PRO A 100 15.44 -20.34 11.09
C PRO A 100 16.85 -20.92 10.95
N GLU A 101 16.94 -22.15 10.44
CA GLU A 101 18.24 -22.70 10.06
C GLU A 101 18.91 -21.87 8.93
N PRO A 102 20.25 -21.81 8.86
CA PRO A 102 21.00 -21.07 7.84
C PRO A 102 20.56 -21.36 6.39
N ILE A 103 20.11 -22.59 6.12
CA ILE A 103 19.62 -23.00 4.80
C ILE A 103 18.40 -22.17 4.36
N PHE A 104 17.51 -21.80 5.27
CA PHE A 104 16.32 -21.01 4.95
C PHE A 104 16.66 -19.56 4.63
N TYR A 105 17.68 -18.97 5.25
CA TYR A 105 18.18 -17.64 4.89
C TYR A 105 18.78 -17.63 3.49
N LYS A 106 19.58 -18.65 3.15
CA LYS A 106 20.12 -18.81 1.79
C LYS A 106 19.00 -18.96 0.77
N GLN A 107 18.00 -19.80 1.05
CA GLN A 107 16.83 -19.97 0.19
C GLN A 107 16.01 -18.69 0.06
N ALA A 108 15.84 -17.92 1.14
CA ALA A 108 15.12 -16.66 1.14
C ALA A 108 15.73 -15.63 0.18
N ILE A 109 17.07 -15.51 0.15
CA ILE A 109 17.76 -14.62 -0.80
C ILE A 109 17.41 -14.98 -2.24
N TYR A 110 17.51 -16.26 -2.61
CA TYR A 110 17.17 -16.70 -3.97
C TYR A 110 15.68 -16.55 -4.27
N MET A 111 14.81 -16.82 -3.30
CA MET A 111 13.37 -16.70 -3.46
C MET A 111 12.95 -15.23 -3.65
N MET A 112 13.60 -14.29 -2.96
CA MET A 112 13.41 -12.86 -3.16
C MET A 112 13.89 -12.41 -4.56
N ILE A 113 15.03 -12.90 -5.03
CA ILE A 113 15.51 -12.61 -6.41
C ILE A 113 14.50 -13.13 -7.45
N TYR A 114 14.00 -14.35 -7.25
CA TYR A 114 12.98 -14.95 -8.11
C TYR A 114 11.66 -14.18 -8.08
N GLU A 115 11.17 -13.78 -6.90
CA GLU A 115 10.00 -12.90 -6.76
C GLU A 115 10.17 -11.61 -7.56
N LEU A 116 11.30 -10.92 -7.38
CA LEU A 116 11.60 -9.65 -8.05
C LEU A 116 11.64 -9.78 -9.57
N LEU A 117 12.26 -10.85 -10.09
CA LEU A 117 12.30 -11.13 -11.52
C LEU A 117 10.89 -11.28 -12.08
N ILE A 118 10.08 -12.16 -11.48
CA ILE A 118 8.73 -12.46 -11.95
C ILE A 118 7.83 -11.24 -11.87
N TYR A 119 7.89 -10.46 -10.78
CA TYR A 119 7.08 -9.25 -10.63
C TYR A 119 7.46 -8.18 -11.65
N ASN A 120 8.77 -7.97 -11.90
CA ASN A 120 9.21 -7.00 -12.90
C ASN A 120 8.82 -7.39 -14.33
N ILE A 121 8.88 -8.70 -14.66
CA ILE A 121 8.37 -9.23 -15.92
C ILE A 121 6.85 -8.99 -16.03
N ALA A 122 6.08 -9.33 -14.99
CA ALA A 122 4.63 -9.15 -14.95
C ALA A 122 4.24 -7.68 -15.14
N ILE A 123 4.92 -6.76 -14.44
CA ILE A 123 4.70 -5.31 -14.59
C ILE A 123 4.91 -4.88 -16.04
N LEU A 124 6.01 -5.32 -16.68
CA LEU A 124 6.28 -4.97 -18.09
C LEU A 124 5.21 -5.56 -19.02
N ILE A 125 4.88 -6.84 -18.87
CA ILE A 125 3.89 -7.53 -19.71
C ILE A 125 2.52 -6.86 -19.57
N PHE A 126 2.03 -6.64 -18.36
CA PHE A 126 0.72 -6.06 -18.14
C PHE A 126 0.65 -4.60 -18.59
N HIS A 127 1.72 -3.80 -18.42
CA HIS A 127 1.74 -2.46 -18.99
C HIS A 127 1.66 -2.51 -20.51
N ARG A 128 2.45 -3.37 -21.17
CA ARG A 128 2.37 -3.55 -22.62
C ARG A 128 0.98 -4.02 -23.06
N PHE A 129 0.39 -4.98 -22.36
CA PHE A 129 -0.93 -5.51 -22.66
C PHE A 129 -2.03 -4.44 -22.54
N PHE A 130 -2.08 -3.72 -21.42
CA PHE A 130 -3.14 -2.75 -21.15
C PHE A 130 -2.97 -1.41 -21.87
N PHE A 131 -1.75 -1.05 -22.27
CA PHE A 131 -1.43 0.25 -22.87
C PHE A 131 -0.90 0.18 -24.31
N LYS A 132 -0.91 -0.99 -24.97
CA LYS A 132 -0.39 -1.22 -26.34
C LYS A 132 -0.85 -0.19 -27.38
N ASN A 133 -2.08 0.31 -27.27
CA ASN A 133 -2.72 1.15 -28.30
C ASN A 133 -2.74 2.66 -27.96
N LYS A 134 -1.87 3.13 -27.06
CA LYS A 134 -1.94 4.50 -26.52
C LYS A 134 -1.57 5.64 -27.48
N GLU A 135 -0.81 5.38 -28.55
CA GLU A 135 -0.38 6.46 -29.46
C GLU A 135 -1.54 7.13 -30.21
N LYS A 136 -2.64 6.42 -30.49
CA LYS A 136 -3.83 7.00 -31.15
C LYS A 136 -4.82 7.65 -30.17
N SER A 137 -4.84 7.23 -28.90
CA SER A 137 -5.84 7.70 -27.93
C SER A 137 -5.35 8.86 -27.05
N MET A 138 -4.07 8.93 -26.69
CA MET A 138 -3.57 10.01 -25.82
C MET A 138 -3.35 11.34 -26.55
N LYS A 139 -2.98 11.32 -27.84
CA LYS A 139 -2.82 12.55 -28.64
C LYS A 139 -4.13 13.33 -28.83
N LYS A 140 -5.30 12.68 -28.71
CA LYS A 140 -6.61 13.34 -28.75
C LYS A 140 -7.05 13.95 -27.41
N THR A 141 -6.43 13.58 -26.29
CA THR A 141 -6.86 13.99 -24.95
C THR A 141 -6.09 15.17 -24.35
N ASP A 142 -4.90 15.50 -24.89
CA ASP A 142 -4.04 16.55 -24.31
C ASP A 142 -4.61 17.97 -24.45
N ASN A 143 -5.54 18.22 -25.38
CA ASN A 143 -6.09 19.56 -25.56
C ASN A 143 -7.21 19.94 -24.57
N ASN A 144 -7.77 19.01 -23.79
CA ASN A 144 -8.75 19.31 -22.73
C ASN A 144 -8.61 18.30 -21.58
N ASN A 145 -7.57 18.48 -20.76
CA ASN A 145 -7.34 17.78 -19.49
C ASN A 145 -8.18 18.37 -18.35
N GLU A 146 -9.46 18.64 -18.60
CA GLU A 146 -10.38 19.12 -17.57
C GLU A 146 -10.92 17.95 -16.75
N VAL A 147 -10.76 18.06 -15.43
CA VAL A 147 -11.36 17.15 -14.45
C VAL A 147 -12.87 17.29 -14.53
N LYS A 148 -13.56 16.17 -14.72
CA LYS A 148 -15.03 16.15 -14.69
C LYS A 148 -15.50 15.94 -13.25
N TYR A 149 -16.51 16.71 -12.87
CA TYR A 149 -17.21 16.55 -11.60
C TYR A 149 -18.54 15.83 -11.82
N SER A 150 -19.14 15.36 -10.73
CA SER A 150 -20.54 14.92 -10.74
C SER A 150 -21.48 16.00 -11.25
N LYS A 151 -22.46 15.58 -12.06
CA LYS A 151 -23.57 16.46 -12.46
C LYS A 151 -24.42 16.81 -11.24
N ASN A 152 -24.69 15.81 -10.41
CA ASN A 152 -25.51 15.90 -9.22
C ASN A 152 -24.85 15.15 -8.05
N ASN A 153 -25.18 15.53 -6.81
CA ASN A 153 -24.72 14.90 -5.57
C ASN A 153 -25.89 14.36 -4.71
N ILE A 154 -27.14 14.30 -5.22
CA ILE A 154 -28.31 13.88 -4.43
C ILE A 154 -28.08 12.55 -3.71
N VAL A 155 -27.64 11.50 -4.41
CA VAL A 155 -27.45 10.18 -3.78
C VAL A 155 -26.32 10.22 -2.75
N TYR A 156 -25.28 11.02 -2.99
CA TYR A 156 -24.21 11.20 -2.00
C TYR A 156 -24.73 11.87 -0.73
N ILE A 157 -25.54 12.92 -0.88
CA ILE A 157 -26.13 13.65 0.25
C ILE A 157 -27.08 12.75 1.04
N ILE A 158 -27.97 12.02 0.36
CA ILE A 158 -28.88 11.05 1.00
C ILE A 158 -28.08 9.99 1.75
N PHE A 159 -27.02 9.43 1.14
CA PHE A 159 -26.16 8.44 1.79
C PHE A 159 -25.46 9.01 3.04
N ILE A 160 -24.98 10.25 2.98
CA ILE A 160 -24.34 10.93 4.12
C ILE A 160 -25.36 11.14 5.25
N ILE A 161 -26.56 11.65 4.95
CA ILE A 161 -27.63 11.85 5.95
C ILE A 161 -28.01 10.51 6.59
N PHE A 162 -28.22 9.48 5.78
CA PHE A 162 -28.51 8.13 6.26
C PHE A 162 -27.40 7.60 7.18
N THR A 163 -26.13 7.82 6.81
CA THR A 163 -24.99 7.43 7.64
C THR A 163 -25.00 8.16 8.98
N PHE A 164 -25.28 9.46 9.01
CA PHE A 164 -25.39 10.21 10.28
C PHE A 164 -26.56 9.73 11.14
N MET A 165 -27.70 9.34 10.55
CA MET A 165 -28.80 8.71 11.29
C MET A 165 -28.37 7.38 11.91
N LEU A 166 -27.61 6.54 11.20
CA LEU A 166 -27.07 5.30 11.75
C LEU A 166 -26.12 5.55 12.94
N VAL A 167 -25.33 6.62 12.89
CA VAL A 167 -24.45 7.02 13.99
C VAL A 167 -25.25 7.49 15.21
N ALA A 168 -26.37 8.18 15.03
CA ALA A 168 -27.25 8.54 16.14
C ALA A 168 -27.78 7.30 16.87
N ILE A 169 -28.03 6.20 16.14
CA ILE A 169 -28.45 4.91 16.72
C ILE A 169 -27.28 4.23 17.45
N ARG A 170 -26.05 4.30 16.90
CA ARG A 170 -24.85 3.72 17.50
C ARG A 170 -23.65 4.67 17.50
N PRO A 171 -23.56 5.56 18.50
CA PRO A 171 -22.49 6.55 18.61
C PRO A 171 -21.08 5.94 18.70
N ASN A 172 -20.97 4.71 19.23
CA ASN A 172 -19.70 3.99 19.35
C ASN A 172 -18.98 3.79 18.01
N SER A 173 -19.67 3.85 16.87
CA SER A 173 -19.04 3.77 15.54
C SER A 173 -18.07 4.93 15.26
N ILE A 174 -18.19 6.05 15.97
CA ILE A 174 -17.27 7.20 15.86
C ILE A 174 -15.92 6.90 16.51
N SER A 175 -15.84 6.03 17.52
CA SER A 175 -14.59 5.78 18.27
C SER A 175 -13.47 5.20 17.41
N PHE A 176 -13.82 4.65 16.25
CA PHE A 176 -12.90 4.17 15.23
C PHE A 176 -12.15 5.26 14.46
N PHE A 177 -12.67 6.50 14.49
CA PHE A 177 -12.03 7.64 13.88
C PHE A 177 -11.14 8.34 14.89
N SER A 178 -9.94 8.66 14.42
CA SER A 178 -8.92 9.37 15.16
C SER A 178 -8.61 10.67 14.44
N PHE A 179 -8.26 11.70 15.20
CA PHE A 179 -7.89 13.01 14.68
C PHE A 179 -6.60 13.45 15.35
N LEU A 180 -5.54 13.63 14.55
CA LEU A 180 -4.19 14.01 14.99
C LEU A 180 -3.48 12.96 15.88
N SER A 181 -4.15 12.45 16.90
CA SER A 181 -3.74 11.34 17.75
C SER A 181 -4.81 10.24 17.75
N VAL A 182 -4.40 9.03 18.14
CA VAL A 182 -5.34 7.91 18.20
C VAL A 182 -6.36 8.15 19.30
N ASN A 183 -7.63 7.87 18.98
CA ASN A 183 -8.72 7.97 19.93
C ASN A 183 -8.46 7.06 21.14
N LYS A 184 -8.50 7.63 22.35
CA LYS A 184 -8.30 6.87 23.59
C LYS A 184 -9.32 5.75 23.77
N ASN A 185 -10.51 5.91 23.19
CA ASN A 185 -11.61 4.94 23.23
C ASN A 185 -11.62 4.00 22.02
N TYR A 186 -10.50 3.89 21.29
CA TYR A 186 -10.41 3.01 20.14
C TYR A 186 -10.60 1.54 20.55
N VAL A 187 -11.52 0.86 19.86
CA VAL A 187 -11.77 -0.58 19.98
C VAL A 187 -11.40 -1.22 18.64
N GLY A 188 -10.74 -2.37 18.66
CA GLY A 188 -10.40 -3.08 17.42
C GLY A 188 -11.65 -3.52 16.65
N LEU A 189 -11.59 -3.50 15.32
CA LEU A 189 -12.71 -3.96 14.47
C LEU A 189 -13.07 -5.43 14.71
N GLU A 190 -12.11 -6.25 15.14
CA GLU A 190 -12.30 -7.68 15.38
C GLU A 190 -13.10 -7.97 16.65
N SER A 191 -13.18 -7.01 17.58
CA SER A 191 -13.90 -7.14 18.85
C SER A 191 -15.30 -6.52 18.85
N VAL A 192 -15.73 -5.92 17.73
CA VAL A 192 -17.07 -5.33 17.62
C VAL A 192 -18.03 -6.19 16.83
N ASP A 193 -19.32 -6.01 17.10
CA ASP A 193 -20.36 -6.68 16.36
C ASP A 193 -20.43 -6.22 14.89
N THR A 194 -20.99 -7.08 14.05
CA THR A 194 -21.01 -6.89 12.60
C THR A 194 -21.72 -5.59 12.18
N LEU A 195 -22.74 -5.15 12.92
CA LEU A 195 -23.47 -3.92 12.61
C LEU A 195 -22.57 -2.69 12.81
N THR A 196 -21.84 -2.64 13.91
CA THR A 196 -20.87 -1.57 14.20
C THR A 196 -19.75 -1.53 13.15
N ALA A 197 -19.27 -2.70 12.68
CA ALA A 197 -18.30 -2.76 11.58
C ALA A 197 -18.87 -2.19 10.26
N ILE A 198 -20.13 -2.52 9.92
CA ILE A 198 -20.82 -1.99 8.73
C ILE A 198 -21.00 -0.46 8.85
N MET A 199 -21.47 0.03 9.99
CA MET A 199 -21.66 1.48 10.22
C MET A 199 -20.34 2.25 10.09
N THR A 200 -19.25 1.68 10.56
CA THR A 200 -17.90 2.24 10.42
C THR A 200 -17.45 2.34 8.95
N ILE A 201 -17.80 1.36 8.11
CA ILE A 201 -17.56 1.42 6.65
C ILE A 201 -18.37 2.55 6.00
N PHE A 202 -19.64 2.69 6.41
CA PHE A 202 -20.52 3.75 5.93
C PHE A 202 -19.95 5.13 6.30
N LEU A 203 -19.49 5.30 7.53
CA LEU A 203 -18.82 6.52 7.98
C LEU A 203 -17.57 6.84 7.17
N ASN A 204 -16.72 5.83 6.93
CA ASN A 204 -15.47 6.04 6.18
C ASN A 204 -15.76 6.45 4.72
N THR A 205 -16.79 5.84 4.12
CA THR A 205 -17.28 6.17 2.77
C THR A 205 -17.86 7.59 2.74
N SER A 206 -18.70 7.94 3.71
CA SER A 206 -19.31 9.26 3.85
C SER A 206 -18.26 10.36 4.03
N ARG A 207 -17.22 10.13 4.84
CA ARG A 207 -16.08 11.06 5.00
C ARG A 207 -15.43 11.40 3.65
N ILE A 208 -15.14 10.38 2.83
CA ILE A 208 -14.53 10.59 1.51
C ILE A 208 -15.50 11.36 0.59
N LEU A 209 -16.79 11.04 0.62
CA LEU A 209 -17.80 11.73 -0.18
C LEU A 209 -17.95 13.21 0.24
N ILE A 210 -17.97 13.51 1.55
CA ILE A 210 -18.01 14.88 2.08
C ILE A 210 -16.82 15.67 1.54
N TYR A 211 -15.61 15.12 1.65
CA TYR A 211 -14.40 15.75 1.10
C TYR A 211 -14.56 16.08 -0.40
N LEU A 212 -14.98 15.09 -1.20
CA LEU A 212 -15.13 15.26 -2.66
C LEU A 212 -16.24 16.27 -3.02
N ILE A 213 -17.34 16.33 -2.27
CA ILE A 213 -18.42 17.30 -2.47
C ILE A 213 -17.93 18.72 -2.20
N ILE A 214 -17.19 18.93 -1.10
CA ILE A 214 -16.64 20.24 -0.74
C ILE A 214 -15.61 20.70 -1.78
N VAL A 215 -14.69 19.81 -2.18
CA VAL A 215 -13.70 20.11 -3.24
C VAL A 215 -14.40 20.50 -4.54
N ARG A 216 -15.42 19.74 -4.97
CA ARG A 216 -16.23 20.08 -6.15
C ARG A 216 -16.86 21.47 -6.01
N TRP A 217 -17.47 21.76 -4.87
CA TRP A 217 -18.11 23.05 -4.63
C TRP A 217 -17.12 24.22 -4.72
N CYS A 218 -15.93 24.08 -4.11
CA CYS A 218 -14.86 25.09 -4.22
C CYS A 218 -14.38 25.27 -5.67
N MET A 219 -14.26 24.18 -6.44
CA MET A 219 -13.81 24.24 -7.83
C MET A 219 -14.84 24.82 -8.79
N LEU A 220 -16.14 24.66 -8.53
CA LEU A 220 -17.19 25.18 -9.41
C LEU A 220 -17.63 26.60 -9.04
N ASN A 221 -17.64 26.97 -7.75
CA ASN A 221 -18.22 28.24 -7.30
C ASN A 221 -17.19 29.30 -6.90
N ILE A 222 -16.05 28.88 -6.33
CA ILE A 222 -15.01 29.80 -5.84
C ILE A 222 -13.89 29.96 -6.87
N HIS A 223 -13.38 28.85 -7.40
CA HIS A 223 -12.20 28.87 -8.30
C HIS A 223 -12.34 29.82 -9.50
N PRO A 224 -13.50 29.91 -10.19
CA PRO A 224 -13.66 30.84 -11.32
C PRO A 224 -13.56 32.31 -10.91
N LYS A 225 -13.91 32.65 -9.65
CA LYS A 225 -13.88 34.02 -9.13
C LYS A 225 -12.54 34.37 -8.48
N SER A 226 -11.98 33.43 -7.74
CA SER A 226 -10.76 33.62 -6.94
C SER A 226 -9.98 32.30 -6.80
N PRO A 227 -9.04 32.00 -7.71
CA PRO A 227 -8.32 30.73 -7.72
C PRO A 227 -7.44 30.53 -6.48
N ILE A 228 -6.87 31.61 -5.93
CA ILE A 228 -6.06 31.58 -4.70
C ILE A 228 -6.93 31.25 -3.49
N LEU A 229 -8.11 31.86 -3.37
CA LEU A 229 -9.04 31.58 -2.27
C LEU A 229 -9.53 30.13 -2.33
N SER A 230 -9.86 29.64 -3.54
CA SER A 230 -10.20 28.23 -3.74
C SER A 230 -9.05 27.31 -3.34
N PHE A 231 -7.80 27.66 -3.69
CA PHE A 231 -6.61 26.91 -3.27
C PHE A 231 -6.48 26.84 -1.76
N ILE A 232 -6.67 27.95 -1.03
CA ILE A 232 -6.61 27.99 0.43
C ILE A 232 -7.69 27.09 1.03
N PHE A 233 -8.94 27.22 0.61
CA PHE A 233 -10.04 26.38 1.11
C PHE A 233 -9.83 24.90 0.83
N VAL A 234 -9.44 24.55 -0.40
CA VAL A 234 -9.17 23.15 -0.78
C VAL A 234 -7.96 22.60 -0.02
N SER A 235 -6.95 23.42 0.26
CA SER A 235 -5.80 23.00 1.07
C SER A 235 -6.19 22.73 2.53
N ILE A 236 -6.98 23.61 3.15
CA ILE A 236 -7.47 23.42 4.53
C ILE A 236 -8.31 22.13 4.63
N ILE A 237 -9.29 21.94 3.74
CA ILE A 237 -10.14 20.74 3.81
C ILE A 237 -9.33 19.47 3.51
N THR A 238 -8.31 19.54 2.67
CA THR A 238 -7.40 18.42 2.39
C THR A 238 -6.56 18.07 3.60
N ILE A 239 -6.05 19.06 4.35
CA ILE A 239 -5.34 18.82 5.61
C ILE A 239 -6.27 18.16 6.62
N VAL A 240 -7.48 18.71 6.83
CA VAL A 240 -8.46 18.12 7.76
C VAL A 240 -8.79 16.68 7.38
N ASN A 241 -9.10 16.40 6.10
CA ASN A 241 -9.39 15.05 5.62
C ASN A 241 -8.19 14.10 5.78
N SER A 242 -6.96 14.61 5.67
CA SER A 242 -5.75 13.79 5.84
C SER A 242 -5.43 13.51 7.30
N LEU A 243 -5.78 14.41 8.21
CA LEU A 243 -5.56 14.26 9.66
C LEU A 243 -6.61 13.39 10.35
N VAL A 244 -7.80 13.27 9.75
CA VAL A 244 -8.78 12.24 10.14
C VAL A 244 -8.31 10.91 9.58
N PHE A 245 -8.06 9.93 10.42
CA PHE A 245 -7.72 8.58 9.98
C PHE A 245 -8.54 7.53 10.71
N PHE A 246 -8.66 6.40 10.03
CA PHE A 246 -9.41 5.26 10.48
C PHE A 246 -8.44 4.21 11.02
N GLY A 247 -8.73 3.67 12.21
CA GLY A 247 -7.92 2.62 12.82
C GLY A 247 -6.52 3.07 13.25
N THR A 248 -5.66 2.09 13.53
CA THR A 248 -4.28 2.30 14.01
C THR A 248 -3.23 1.85 12.98
N ASN A 249 -3.65 1.62 11.73
CA ASN A 249 -2.76 1.21 10.66
C ASN A 249 -2.03 2.42 10.07
N ARG A 250 -0.71 2.47 10.27
CA ARG A 250 0.16 3.56 9.80
C ARG A 250 0.12 3.71 8.27
N ALA A 251 -0.01 2.60 7.53
CA ALA A 251 -0.15 2.67 6.09
C ALA A 251 -1.45 3.39 5.70
N ASP A 252 -2.56 3.19 6.43
CA ASP A 252 -3.90 3.79 6.15
C ASP A 252 -3.83 5.28 6.22
N PHE A 253 -3.17 5.80 7.24
CA PHE A 253 -2.85 7.21 7.35
C PHE A 253 -1.99 7.69 6.16
N VAL A 254 -0.84 7.06 5.92
CA VAL A 254 0.13 7.48 4.89
C VAL A 254 -0.51 7.54 3.50
N PHE A 255 -1.29 6.54 3.13
CA PHE A 255 -1.88 6.47 1.80
C PHE A 255 -3.05 7.44 1.62
N ASN A 256 -3.90 7.61 2.63
CA ASN A 256 -4.94 8.65 2.58
C ASN A 256 -4.29 10.04 2.46
N PHE A 257 -3.22 10.30 3.21
CA PHE A 257 -2.45 11.53 3.14
C PHE A 257 -1.89 11.76 1.73
N ILE A 258 -1.17 10.79 1.15
CA ILE A 258 -0.58 10.95 -0.19
C ILE A 258 -1.65 11.15 -1.27
N VAL A 259 -2.77 10.44 -1.22
CA VAL A 259 -3.83 10.60 -2.24
C VAL A 259 -4.49 11.98 -2.15
N ASN A 260 -4.69 12.49 -0.94
CA ASN A 260 -5.12 13.87 -0.71
C ASN A 260 -4.14 14.89 -1.32
N LEU A 261 -2.83 14.66 -1.18
CA LEU A 261 -1.82 15.47 -1.87
C LEU A 261 -1.89 15.35 -3.39
N VAL A 262 -2.15 14.14 -3.92
CA VAL A 262 -2.32 13.92 -5.37
C VAL A 262 -3.50 14.72 -5.92
N VAL A 263 -4.60 14.86 -5.17
CA VAL A 263 -5.71 15.75 -5.56
C VAL A 263 -5.25 17.19 -5.70
N LEU A 264 -4.50 17.71 -4.72
CA LEU A 264 -3.97 19.08 -4.77
C LEU A 264 -3.05 19.29 -5.98
N MET A 265 -2.14 18.35 -6.22
CA MET A 265 -1.25 18.39 -7.39
C MET A 265 -2.04 18.37 -8.70
N TYR A 266 -3.12 17.59 -8.77
CA TYR A 266 -3.95 17.46 -9.97
C TYR A 266 -4.79 18.71 -10.23
N LEU A 267 -5.37 19.32 -9.19
CA LEU A 267 -6.22 20.50 -9.31
C LEU A 267 -5.42 21.80 -9.52
N TYR A 268 -4.30 21.97 -8.79
CA TYR A 268 -3.56 23.23 -8.73
C TYR A 268 -2.15 23.18 -9.33
N LYS A 269 -1.77 22.07 -9.97
CA LYS A 269 -0.52 21.90 -10.71
C LYS A 269 0.70 22.33 -9.88
N LYS A 270 1.43 23.38 -10.29
CA LYS A 270 2.68 23.83 -9.67
C LYS A 270 2.51 24.20 -8.19
N LEU A 271 1.47 24.96 -7.85
CA LEU A 271 1.18 25.35 -6.45
C LEU A 271 0.86 24.12 -5.60
N GLY A 272 0.05 23.20 -6.15
CA GLY A 272 -0.27 21.93 -5.52
C GLY A 272 0.97 21.07 -5.23
N VAL A 273 1.93 21.02 -6.16
CA VAL A 273 3.20 20.29 -5.97
C VAL A 273 4.03 20.89 -4.84
N VAL A 274 4.27 22.21 -4.86
CA VAL A 274 5.09 22.88 -3.82
C VAL A 274 4.48 22.65 -2.44
N PHE A 275 3.17 22.85 -2.31
CA PHE A 275 2.48 22.65 -1.04
C PHE A 275 2.44 21.18 -0.61
N SER A 276 2.31 20.24 -1.54
CA SER A 276 2.37 18.80 -1.25
C SER A 276 3.75 18.36 -0.74
N VAL A 277 4.83 18.95 -1.26
CA VAL A 277 6.19 18.72 -0.76
C VAL A 277 6.32 19.24 0.67
N PHE A 278 5.81 20.45 0.94
CA PHE A 278 5.79 21.01 2.30
C PHE A 278 4.99 20.14 3.26
N LEU A 279 3.77 19.70 2.90
CA LEU A 279 2.97 18.85 3.77
C LEU A 279 3.63 17.47 4.01
N SER A 280 4.30 16.93 3.00
CA SER A 280 5.00 15.65 3.11
C SER A 280 6.16 15.69 4.12
N SER A 281 6.78 16.86 4.36
CA SER A 281 7.80 17.02 5.40
C SER A 281 7.24 16.93 6.83
N LEU A 282 5.93 17.11 7.00
CA LEU A 282 5.24 16.99 8.29
C LEU A 282 4.84 15.54 8.63
N MET A 283 4.88 14.61 7.67
CA MET A 283 4.48 13.21 7.89
C MET A 283 5.25 12.50 9.01
N PRO A 284 6.57 12.65 9.17
CA PRO A 284 7.32 12.00 10.25
C PRO A 284 6.79 12.35 11.64
N LEU A 285 6.31 13.58 11.84
CA LEU A 285 5.76 14.03 13.12
C LEU A 285 4.48 13.25 13.47
N VAL A 286 3.56 13.09 12.52
CA VAL A 286 2.30 12.35 12.75
C VAL A 286 2.54 10.85 12.89
N ILE A 287 3.45 10.27 12.08
CA ILE A 287 3.81 8.85 12.19
C ILE A 287 4.46 8.54 13.55
N THR A 288 5.25 9.46 14.09
CA THR A 288 5.84 9.32 15.43
C THR A 288 4.74 9.31 16.50
N GLY A 289 3.74 10.20 16.40
CA GLY A 289 2.58 10.21 17.30
C GLY A 289 1.79 8.88 17.27
N LEU A 290 1.54 8.33 16.08
CA LEU A 290 0.93 7.00 15.92
C LEU A 290 1.79 5.87 16.50
N SER A 291 3.11 6.03 16.44
CA SER A 291 4.05 5.03 16.93
C SER A 291 4.08 4.98 18.46
N ASN A 292 4.02 6.15 19.11
CA ASN A 292 3.97 6.25 20.56
C ASN A 292 2.66 5.65 21.13
N TYR A 293 1.51 5.89 20.48
CA TYR A 293 0.23 5.33 20.95
C TYR A 293 0.21 3.79 20.93
N ARG A 294 0.83 3.17 19.92
CA ARG A 294 0.83 1.70 19.82
C ARG A 294 1.78 1.02 20.80
N GLU A 295 2.43 1.78 21.69
CA GLU A 295 3.45 1.30 22.61
C GLU A 295 4.39 0.31 21.91
N THR A 296 4.75 0.61 20.66
CA THR A 296 5.71 -0.24 19.95
C THR A 296 7.05 0.01 20.61
N SER A 297 7.33 -0.77 21.65
CA SER A 297 8.68 -1.01 22.11
C SER A 297 9.46 -1.41 20.87
N THR A 298 10.42 -0.59 20.51
CA THR A 298 11.43 -1.04 19.57
C THR A 298 12.16 -2.22 20.20
N ILE A 299 12.75 -3.08 19.38
CA ILE A 299 13.31 -4.34 19.88
C ILE A 299 14.37 -4.11 20.96
N THR A 300 15.08 -2.98 20.91
CA THR A 300 16.09 -2.61 21.89
C THR A 300 15.61 -1.54 22.90
N HIS A 301 14.31 -1.22 22.92
CA HIS A 301 13.73 -0.14 23.75
C HIS A 301 14.44 1.22 23.58
N GLY A 302 14.97 1.49 22.39
CA GLY A 302 15.65 2.74 22.04
C GLY A 302 17.14 2.77 22.36
N THR A 303 17.69 1.69 22.94
CA THR A 303 19.13 1.62 23.26
C THR A 303 20.00 1.60 22.02
N ASN A 304 19.56 0.96 20.92
CA ASN A 304 20.23 0.99 19.63
C ASN A 304 19.28 1.39 18.49
N LYS A 305 19.30 2.69 18.15
CA LYS A 305 18.46 3.28 17.10
C LYS A 305 18.68 2.64 15.72
N LEU A 306 19.89 2.18 15.40
CA LEU A 306 20.18 1.57 14.10
C LEU A 306 19.56 0.18 13.99
N ILE A 307 19.66 -0.63 15.05
CA ILE A 307 18.99 -1.94 15.12
C ILE A 307 17.48 -1.75 15.06
N ASP A 308 16.94 -0.84 15.86
CA ASP A 308 15.50 -0.55 15.91
C ASP A 308 14.95 -0.10 14.55
N PHE A 309 15.69 0.75 13.84
CA PHE A 309 15.31 1.19 12.50
C PHE A 309 15.39 0.05 11.48
N THR A 310 16.46 -0.74 11.52
CA THR A 310 16.65 -1.90 10.64
C THR A 310 15.55 -2.94 10.84
N ASP A 311 15.24 -3.25 12.10
CA ASP A 311 14.19 -4.18 12.49
C ASP A 311 12.81 -3.70 12.02
N ASN A 312 12.48 -2.43 12.23
CA ASN A 312 11.23 -1.86 11.73
C ASN A 312 11.10 -2.00 10.21
N ILE A 313 12.13 -1.65 9.44
CA ILE A 313 12.12 -1.83 7.98
C ILE A 313 11.96 -3.31 7.62
N GLN A 314 12.67 -4.21 8.31
CA GLN A 314 12.59 -5.64 8.07
C GLN A 314 11.18 -6.18 8.25
N VAL A 315 10.50 -5.79 9.33
CA VAL A 315 9.11 -6.15 9.66
C VAL A 315 8.13 -5.60 8.63
N TYR A 316 8.25 -4.32 8.25
CA TYR A 316 7.28 -3.67 7.36
C TYR A 316 7.47 -4.01 5.89
N LEU A 317 8.69 -4.31 5.45
CA LEU A 317 8.99 -4.59 4.05
C LEU A 317 9.18 -6.09 3.74
N GLY A 318 9.18 -6.96 4.75
CA GLY A 318 9.38 -8.39 4.56
C GLY A 318 10.82 -8.74 4.13
N GLY A 319 11.80 -8.38 4.98
CA GLY A 319 13.23 -8.67 4.74
C GLY A 319 13.59 -10.16 4.68
N ILE A 320 14.89 -10.45 4.49
CA ILE A 320 15.43 -11.82 4.32
C ILE A 320 15.00 -12.72 5.47
N TYR A 321 15.11 -12.25 6.71
CA TYR A 321 14.66 -12.96 7.89
C TYR A 321 13.17 -13.35 7.82
N ASN A 322 12.29 -12.43 7.43
CA ASN A 322 10.85 -12.69 7.37
C ASN A 322 10.51 -13.69 6.25
N VAL A 323 11.22 -13.62 5.13
CA VAL A 323 11.07 -14.61 4.06
C VAL A 323 11.61 -15.97 4.52
N ALA A 324 12.78 -16.03 5.15
CA ALA A 324 13.37 -17.26 5.67
C ALA A 324 12.44 -17.96 6.67
N LEU A 325 11.87 -17.20 7.60
CA LEU A 325 10.91 -17.73 8.56
C LEU A 325 9.64 -18.25 7.89
N SER A 326 9.17 -17.61 6.82
CA SER A 326 8.01 -18.10 6.07
C SER A 326 8.30 -19.39 5.28
N LEU A 327 9.57 -19.65 4.94
CA LEU A 327 10.01 -20.88 4.26
C LEU A 327 10.20 -22.04 5.25
N ASP A 328 10.45 -21.73 6.52
CA ASP A 328 10.55 -22.69 7.64
C ASP A 328 9.17 -23.20 8.12
N LEU A 329 8.08 -22.58 7.64
CA LEU A 329 6.73 -23.05 7.93
C LEU A 329 6.43 -24.36 7.19
N HIS A 330 5.94 -25.34 7.95
CA HIS A 330 5.40 -26.57 7.38
C HIS A 330 4.00 -26.30 6.82
N SER A 331 3.78 -26.59 5.53
CA SER A 331 2.45 -26.45 4.94
C SER A 331 1.53 -27.54 5.49
N PRO A 332 0.41 -27.18 6.14
CA PRO A 332 -0.53 -28.18 6.59
C PRO A 332 -1.27 -28.84 5.43
N ASN A 333 -1.31 -28.23 4.24
CA ASN A 333 -1.81 -28.77 2.98
C ASN A 333 -1.50 -27.80 1.82
N HIS A 334 -0.76 -28.23 0.80
CA HIS A 334 -0.50 -27.47 -0.43
C HIS A 334 -1.75 -27.38 -1.33
N SER A 335 -2.71 -26.55 -0.94
CA SER A 335 -3.99 -26.43 -1.64
C SER A 335 -4.29 -24.99 -2.04
N LEU A 336 -4.54 -24.79 -3.34
CA LEU A 336 -5.01 -23.53 -3.91
C LEU A 336 -6.35 -23.10 -3.30
N LEU A 337 -7.23 -24.04 -2.97
CA LEU A 337 -8.52 -23.73 -2.35
C LEU A 337 -8.34 -23.17 -0.93
N VAL A 338 -7.38 -23.71 -0.17
CA VAL A 338 -7.04 -23.20 1.17
C VAL A 338 -6.45 -21.80 1.09
N LEU A 339 -5.62 -21.50 0.07
CA LEU A 339 -5.14 -20.14 -0.20
C LEU A 339 -6.30 -19.17 -0.42
N PHE A 340 -7.28 -19.53 -1.24
CA PHE A 340 -8.45 -18.68 -1.48
C PHE A 340 -9.26 -18.44 -0.21
N ILE A 341 -9.48 -19.48 0.61
CA ILE A 341 -10.17 -19.31 1.89
C ILE A 341 -9.38 -18.40 2.82
N ASP A 342 -8.06 -18.60 2.96
CA ASP A 342 -7.18 -17.80 3.82
C ASP A 342 -7.23 -16.31 3.45
N ILE A 343 -7.22 -16.00 2.15
CA ILE A 343 -7.29 -14.64 1.62
C ILE A 343 -8.69 -14.04 1.75
N LEU A 344 -9.74 -14.78 1.37
CA LEU A 344 -11.11 -14.24 1.32
C LEU A 344 -11.76 -14.17 2.70
N ARG A 345 -11.24 -14.87 3.71
CA ARG A 345 -11.75 -14.78 5.09
C ARG A 345 -11.54 -13.41 5.72
N SER A 346 -10.61 -12.58 5.22
CA SER A 346 -10.51 -11.18 5.64
C SER A 346 -11.32 -10.22 4.77
N ALA A 347 -11.89 -10.69 3.65
CA ALA A 347 -12.64 -9.85 2.74
C ALA A 347 -14.05 -9.56 3.29
N PHE A 348 -14.47 -8.31 3.27
CA PHE A 348 -15.83 -7.92 3.62
C PHE A 348 -16.82 -8.54 2.62
N GLY A 349 -17.85 -9.22 3.15
CA GLY A 349 -18.77 -10.05 2.37
C GLY A 349 -18.43 -11.54 2.51
N PRO A 350 -17.43 -12.08 1.78
CA PRO A 350 -17.07 -13.51 1.85
C PRO A 350 -16.76 -14.00 3.27
N ASN A 351 -16.18 -13.16 4.13
CA ASN A 351 -15.93 -13.46 5.53
C ASN A 351 -17.19 -13.95 6.28
N LEU A 352 -18.39 -13.47 5.93
CA LEU A 352 -19.65 -13.90 6.57
C LEU A 352 -19.88 -15.41 6.50
N ILE A 353 -19.40 -16.05 5.43
CA ILE A 353 -19.51 -17.50 5.21
C ILE A 353 -18.21 -18.19 5.62
N LEU A 354 -17.08 -17.67 5.17
CA LEU A 354 -15.78 -18.32 5.30
C LEU A 354 -15.24 -18.34 6.73
N LYS A 355 -15.74 -17.48 7.64
CA LYS A 355 -15.31 -17.47 9.04
C LYS A 355 -15.61 -18.74 9.81
N TYR A 356 -16.59 -19.53 9.36
CA TYR A 356 -16.98 -20.78 10.02
C TYR A 356 -16.14 -21.99 9.57
N ILE A 357 -15.30 -21.83 8.54
CA ILE A 357 -14.43 -22.91 8.08
C ILE A 357 -13.23 -23.03 9.02
N ASN A 358 -13.02 -24.21 9.61
CA ASN A 358 -11.95 -24.45 10.58
C ASN A 358 -10.59 -24.64 9.89
N ILE A 359 -9.97 -23.54 9.48
CA ILE A 359 -8.62 -23.49 8.90
C ILE A 359 -7.79 -22.47 9.67
N THR A 360 -6.57 -22.84 10.03
CA THR A 360 -5.59 -21.91 10.60
C THR A 360 -5.05 -21.00 9.50
N SER A 361 -5.20 -19.69 9.68
CA SER A 361 -4.73 -18.72 8.67
C SER A 361 -3.21 -18.69 8.57
N SER A 362 -2.68 -18.37 7.39
CA SER A 362 -1.23 -18.25 7.17
C SER A 362 -0.58 -17.23 8.12
N VAL A 363 -1.29 -16.14 8.39
CA VAL A 363 -0.86 -15.10 9.33
C VAL A 363 -0.73 -15.66 10.74
N ASN A 364 -1.68 -16.51 11.18
CA ASN A 364 -1.61 -17.11 12.51
C ASN A 364 -0.47 -18.12 12.61
N LEU A 365 -0.28 -18.97 11.60
CA LEU A 365 0.85 -19.93 11.55
C LEU A 365 2.19 -19.19 11.61
N TYR A 366 2.33 -18.13 10.82
CA TYR A 366 3.55 -17.31 10.78
C TYR A 366 3.85 -16.65 12.12
N ASN A 367 2.85 -16.07 12.78
CA ASN A 367 3.04 -15.40 14.06
C ASN A 367 3.27 -16.39 15.21
N MET A 368 2.61 -17.55 15.20
CA MET A 368 2.90 -18.65 16.13
C MET A 368 4.37 -19.08 16.02
N ARG A 369 4.94 -19.14 14.81
CA ARG A 369 6.36 -19.47 14.60
C ARG A 369 7.32 -18.40 15.13
N ILE A 370 6.90 -17.14 15.20
CA ILE A 370 7.73 -16.04 15.74
C ILE A 370 7.69 -16.04 17.27
N PHE A 371 6.48 -16.01 17.84
CA PHE A 371 6.27 -15.66 19.23
C PHE A 371 5.94 -16.84 20.14
N ASN A 372 5.70 -18.05 19.59
CA ASN A 372 5.19 -19.22 20.31
C ASN A 372 3.95 -18.93 21.18
N ASN A 373 3.19 -17.91 20.81
CA ASN A 373 1.97 -17.49 21.50
C ASN A 373 0.99 -16.90 20.48
N GLY A 374 -0.22 -16.59 20.93
CA GLY A 374 -1.29 -16.06 20.08
C GLY A 374 -1.09 -14.62 19.59
N HIS A 375 0.06 -13.97 19.79
CA HIS A 375 0.27 -12.60 19.35
C HIS A 375 0.40 -12.50 17.82
N VAL A 376 -0.60 -11.88 17.18
CA VAL A 376 -0.59 -11.63 15.73
C VAL A 376 -0.18 -10.20 15.45
N SER A 377 1.10 -9.97 15.13
CA SER A 377 1.64 -8.62 14.88
C SER A 377 2.48 -8.50 13.61
N GLN A 378 2.94 -9.62 13.06
CA GLN A 378 3.87 -9.69 11.94
C GLN A 378 3.15 -10.08 10.65
N ILE A 379 3.58 -9.47 9.56
CA ILE A 379 3.00 -9.68 8.23
C ILE A 379 3.85 -10.75 7.54
N ILE A 380 3.25 -11.90 7.22
CA ILE A 380 3.90 -12.87 6.33
C ILE A 380 4.14 -12.21 4.95
N PRO A 381 5.35 -12.25 4.38
CA PRO A 381 5.59 -11.71 3.04
C PRO A 381 4.76 -12.45 1.97
N MET A 382 4.34 -11.75 0.90
CA MET A 382 3.52 -12.35 -0.19
C MET A 382 4.13 -13.65 -0.73
N ILE A 383 5.45 -13.65 -0.95
CA ILE A 383 6.16 -14.81 -1.46
C ILE A 383 6.13 -16.00 -0.49
N GLY A 384 6.13 -15.71 0.82
CA GLY A 384 5.99 -16.71 1.87
C GLY A 384 4.59 -17.31 1.91
N GLN A 385 3.56 -16.46 1.86
CA GLN A 385 2.16 -16.92 1.77
C GLN A 385 1.93 -17.75 0.50
N GLY A 386 2.46 -17.30 -0.64
CA GLY A 386 2.42 -18.05 -1.89
C GLY A 386 3.11 -19.41 -1.78
N ASN A 387 4.30 -19.46 -1.17
CA ASN A 387 5.04 -20.71 -0.97
C ASN A 387 4.29 -21.70 -0.07
N LEU A 388 3.67 -21.21 1.00
CA LEU A 388 2.93 -22.04 1.95
C LEU A 388 1.84 -22.88 1.25
N TYR A 389 1.14 -22.31 0.27
CA TYR A 389 0.02 -22.98 -0.39
C TYR A 389 0.32 -23.52 -1.79
N LEU A 390 1.15 -22.83 -2.58
CA LEU A 390 1.43 -23.16 -3.99
C LEU A 390 2.79 -23.82 -4.21
N GLY A 391 3.63 -23.88 -3.17
CA GLY A 391 5.01 -24.34 -3.26
C GLY A 391 5.94 -23.30 -3.91
N ARG A 392 7.24 -23.61 -3.90
CA ARG A 392 8.31 -22.65 -4.27
C ARG A 392 8.20 -22.11 -5.70
N ILE A 393 7.86 -22.97 -6.66
CA ILE A 393 7.82 -22.60 -8.09
C ILE A 393 6.70 -21.59 -8.36
N PHE A 394 5.52 -21.84 -7.82
CA PHE A 394 4.32 -21.04 -8.08
C PHE A 394 4.06 -19.94 -7.03
N ALA A 395 4.91 -19.83 -6.01
CA ALA A 395 4.78 -18.82 -4.95
C ALA A 395 4.57 -17.38 -5.47
N PRO A 396 5.27 -16.88 -6.52
CA PRO A 396 5.05 -15.52 -7.02
C PRO A 396 3.67 -15.29 -7.68
N ILE A 397 2.93 -16.34 -8.06
CA ILE A 397 1.66 -16.19 -8.79
C ILE A 397 0.67 -15.32 -8.01
N LEU A 398 0.66 -15.46 -6.68
CA LEU A 398 -0.22 -14.65 -5.84
C LEU A 398 0.06 -13.15 -6.00
N GLY A 399 1.32 -12.73 -5.90
CA GLY A 399 1.68 -11.33 -6.13
C GLY A 399 1.48 -10.87 -7.58
N VAL A 400 1.71 -11.75 -8.57
CA VAL A 400 1.42 -11.45 -9.98
C VAL A 400 -0.06 -11.12 -10.19
N SER A 401 -0.98 -11.79 -9.50
CA SER A 401 -2.42 -11.50 -9.57
C SER A 401 -2.76 -10.09 -9.07
N PHE A 402 -2.13 -9.65 -7.97
CA PHE A 402 -2.31 -8.29 -7.44
C PHE A 402 -1.62 -7.24 -8.32
N ILE A 403 -0.49 -7.55 -8.95
CA ILE A 403 0.13 -6.68 -9.94
C ILE A 403 -0.79 -6.50 -11.16
N PHE A 404 -1.40 -7.59 -11.65
CA PHE A 404 -2.39 -7.52 -12.74
C PHE A 404 -3.52 -6.55 -12.37
N LEU A 405 -4.11 -6.73 -11.18
CA LEU A 405 -5.16 -5.86 -10.67
C LEU A 405 -4.69 -4.40 -10.55
N ALA A 406 -3.48 -4.17 -10.04
CA ALA A 406 -2.93 -2.83 -9.88
C ALA A 406 -2.76 -2.11 -11.23
N VAL A 407 -2.18 -2.78 -12.24
CA VAL A 407 -2.01 -2.20 -13.57
C VAL A 407 -3.36 -1.99 -14.26
N PHE A 408 -4.32 -2.90 -14.05
CA PHE A 408 -5.69 -2.71 -14.50
C PHE A 408 -6.33 -1.46 -13.89
N ILE A 409 -6.21 -1.26 -12.58
CA ILE A 409 -6.70 -0.04 -11.91
C ILE A 409 -6.02 1.21 -12.48
N VAL A 410 -4.69 1.18 -12.71
CA VAL A 410 -3.97 2.29 -13.33
C VAL A 410 -4.50 2.60 -14.74
N LYS A 411 -4.86 1.58 -15.53
CA LYS A 411 -5.51 1.78 -16.83
C LYS A 411 -6.85 2.48 -16.67
N GLU A 412 -7.66 2.09 -15.71
CA GLU A 412 -8.96 2.72 -15.47
C GLU A 412 -8.80 4.16 -14.96
N ILE A 413 -7.84 4.45 -14.07
CA ILE A 413 -7.51 5.84 -13.64
C ILE A 413 -7.20 6.73 -14.84
N VAL A 414 -6.44 6.23 -15.82
CA VAL A 414 -6.07 7.02 -17.01
C VAL A 414 -7.26 7.26 -17.94
N LYS A 415 -8.24 6.35 -17.97
CA LYS A 415 -9.44 6.50 -18.80
C LYS A 415 -10.48 7.41 -18.17
N VAL A 416 -10.67 7.31 -16.85
CA VAL A 416 -11.71 8.06 -16.15
C VAL A 416 -11.27 9.51 -15.95
N LYS A 417 -12.17 10.45 -16.25
CA LYS A 417 -11.95 11.89 -15.98
C LYS A 417 -12.63 12.36 -14.69
N ARG A 418 -13.32 11.46 -13.97
CA ARG A 418 -14.13 11.77 -12.79
C ARG A 418 -13.27 11.80 -11.54
N LEU A 419 -13.25 12.94 -10.84
CA LEU A 419 -12.40 13.15 -9.66
C LEU A 419 -12.61 12.06 -8.60
N GLU A 420 -13.86 11.63 -8.39
CA GLU A 420 -14.23 10.65 -7.37
C GLU A 420 -13.58 9.29 -7.64
N LEU A 421 -13.59 8.84 -8.90
CA LEU A 421 -12.94 7.61 -9.30
C LEU A 421 -11.42 7.75 -9.31
N ILE A 422 -10.88 8.89 -9.77
CA ILE A 422 -9.44 9.14 -9.74
C ILE A 422 -8.93 9.04 -8.30
N TYR A 423 -9.61 9.66 -7.33
CA TYR A 423 -9.26 9.61 -5.92
C TYR A 423 -9.20 8.18 -5.40
N VAL A 424 -10.33 7.47 -5.47
CA VAL A 424 -10.46 6.15 -4.83
C VAL A 424 -9.59 5.11 -5.53
N LEU A 425 -9.56 5.10 -6.86
CA LEU A 425 -8.70 4.16 -7.59
C LEU A 425 -7.21 4.45 -7.37
N THR A 426 -6.80 5.72 -7.24
CA THR A 426 -5.39 6.05 -6.95
C THR A 426 -4.97 5.51 -5.59
N LEU A 427 -5.83 5.62 -4.58
CA LEU A 427 -5.62 5.06 -3.23
C LEU A 427 -5.34 3.56 -3.28
N PHE A 428 -6.21 2.80 -3.95
CA PHE A 428 -6.02 1.35 -4.08
C PHE A 428 -4.86 0.96 -4.99
N SER A 429 -4.60 1.71 -6.07
CA SER A 429 -3.45 1.44 -6.93
C SER A 429 -2.12 1.64 -6.20
N GLY A 430 -2.02 2.69 -5.36
CA GLY A 430 -0.84 2.94 -4.55
C GLY A 430 -0.62 1.85 -3.52
N ARG A 431 -1.69 1.40 -2.86
CA ARG A 431 -1.68 0.29 -1.90
C ARG A 431 -1.07 -0.98 -2.46
N LEU A 432 -1.55 -1.38 -3.63
CA LEU A 432 -1.05 -2.58 -4.31
C LEU A 432 0.44 -2.47 -4.71
N GLY A 433 1.05 -1.27 -4.65
CA GLY A 433 2.49 -1.10 -4.80
C GLY A 433 3.31 -1.79 -3.68
N PHE A 434 2.71 -2.08 -2.52
CA PHE A 434 3.32 -2.85 -1.42
C PHE A 434 3.30 -4.37 -1.66
N VAL A 435 3.07 -4.84 -2.89
CA VAL A 435 2.83 -6.27 -3.19
C VAL A 435 3.88 -7.24 -2.65
N MET A 436 5.11 -6.78 -2.53
CA MET A 436 6.24 -7.52 -1.99
C MET A 436 6.29 -7.58 -0.46
N ALA A 437 5.68 -6.61 0.21
CA ALA A 437 5.82 -6.35 1.64
C ALA A 437 4.56 -6.75 2.43
N GLN A 438 3.42 -6.86 1.76
CA GLN A 438 2.14 -7.26 2.35
C GLN A 438 1.69 -8.61 1.80
N ASN A 439 0.57 -9.12 2.30
CA ASN A 439 0.00 -10.41 1.90
C ASN A 439 -1.39 -10.26 1.30
N GLY A 440 -1.90 -11.33 0.70
CA GLY A 440 -3.20 -11.33 0.03
C GLY A 440 -4.35 -11.04 0.99
N LYS A 441 -4.24 -11.45 2.26
CA LYS A 441 -5.24 -11.19 3.31
C LYS A 441 -5.41 -9.69 3.55
N ILE A 442 -4.31 -8.94 3.66
CA ILE A 442 -4.33 -7.48 3.84
C ILE A 442 -4.91 -6.79 2.60
N PHE A 443 -4.46 -7.15 1.40
CA PHE A 443 -4.97 -6.52 0.19
C PHE A 443 -6.45 -6.78 -0.07
N MET A 444 -6.93 -8.00 0.16
CA MET A 444 -8.35 -8.28 0.01
C MET A 444 -9.20 -7.57 1.05
N ASN A 445 -8.72 -7.46 2.30
CA ASN A 445 -9.36 -6.65 3.31
C ASN A 445 -9.46 -5.19 2.85
N ASP A 446 -8.33 -4.56 2.51
CA ASP A 446 -8.28 -3.17 2.05
C ASP A 446 -9.20 -2.94 0.85
N LEU A 447 -9.11 -3.78 -0.19
CA LEU A 447 -9.91 -3.68 -1.41
C LEU A 447 -11.41 -3.84 -1.13
N THR A 448 -11.83 -4.68 -0.19
CA THR A 448 -13.25 -4.93 0.05
C THR A 448 -13.85 -4.04 1.14
N TYR A 449 -13.01 -3.40 1.96
CA TYR A 449 -13.47 -2.63 3.11
C TYR A 449 -14.43 -1.51 2.73
N PHE A 450 -14.08 -0.67 1.75
CA PHE A 450 -14.97 0.43 1.33
C PHE A 450 -15.05 0.64 -0.19
N LEU A 451 -14.17 0.06 -1.01
CA LEU A 451 -14.24 0.22 -2.47
C LEU A 451 -15.61 -0.24 -3.03
N PRO A 452 -16.16 -1.42 -2.67
CA PRO A 452 -17.40 -1.88 -3.26
C PRO A 452 -18.56 -0.96 -2.91
N LEU A 453 -18.67 -0.55 -1.64
CA LEU A 453 -19.71 0.38 -1.19
C LEU A 453 -19.58 1.74 -1.89
N PHE A 454 -18.36 2.29 -1.98
CA PHE A 454 -18.11 3.53 -2.70
C PHE A 454 -18.53 3.43 -4.17
N LEU A 455 -18.19 2.33 -4.86
CA LEU A 455 -18.55 2.13 -6.26
C LEU A 455 -20.07 1.98 -6.46
N ILE A 456 -20.77 1.32 -5.54
CA ILE A 456 -22.24 1.20 -5.55
C ILE A 456 -22.87 2.59 -5.43
N VAL A 457 -22.47 3.36 -4.42
CA VAL A 457 -22.98 4.73 -4.18
C VAL A 457 -22.65 5.64 -5.36
N TYR A 458 -21.44 5.53 -5.92
CA TYR A 458 -21.01 6.24 -7.12
C TYR A 458 -21.89 5.92 -8.33
N TYR A 459 -22.16 4.65 -8.58
CA TYR A 459 -22.96 4.21 -9.73
C TYR A 459 -24.41 4.67 -9.62
N LEU A 460 -25.02 4.53 -8.44
CA LEU A 460 -26.37 5.01 -8.17
C LEU A 460 -26.49 6.52 -8.39
N ASN A 461 -25.53 7.31 -7.89
CA ASN A 461 -25.54 8.76 -8.08
C ASN A 461 -25.48 9.19 -9.55
N ASN A 462 -24.77 8.45 -10.40
CA ASN A 462 -24.70 8.77 -11.83
C ASN A 462 -25.96 8.35 -12.62
N LYS A 463 -26.78 7.43 -12.10
CA LYS A 463 -28.07 7.08 -12.71
C LYS A 463 -29.15 8.11 -12.43
N VAL A 464 -29.04 8.86 -11.34
CA VAL A 464 -30.00 9.93 -11.02
C VAL A 464 -29.69 11.15 -11.88
N ILE A 465 -30.46 11.31 -12.95
CA ILE A 465 -30.48 12.54 -13.74
C ILE A 465 -31.36 13.53 -12.98
N SER A 466 -30.79 14.55 -12.34
CA SER A 466 -31.60 15.71 -11.95
C SER A 466 -31.90 16.49 -13.23
N ARG A 467 -33.20 16.63 -13.54
CA ARG A 467 -33.66 17.58 -14.56
C ARG A 467 -33.34 19.00 -14.15
#